data_AF-W1YGJ3-F1
#
_entry.id   AF-W1YGJ3-F1
#
_cell.length_a   1.000
_cell.length_b   1.000
_cell.length_c   1.000
_cell.angle_alpha   90.00
_cell.angle_beta   90.00
_cell.angle_gamma   90.00
#
_symmetry.space_group_name_H-M   'P 1'
#
loop_
_entity.id
_entity.type
_entity.pdbx_description
1 polymer ?
#
loop_
_entity_poly.entity_id
_entity_poly.type
_entity_poly.pdbx_seq_one_letter_code
_entity_poly.pdbx_strand_id
1 'polypeptide(L)'
;VLREKGYEGKELIFGIRPEDVNAEPAFLETFPESVVKATISVSELLGSESHLYCQVGKDEFVAKVDARDYLQTGATVELGF
;
A
#
# COMPACT_ATOMS: atom_id res chain seq x y z
N VAL A 1 -18.97 -14.73 -1.38
CA VAL A 1 -19.64 -13.44 -1.05
C VAL A 1 -19.82 -12.48 -2.23
N LEU A 2 -18.77 -11.86 -2.82
CA LEU A 2 -18.97 -10.84 -3.88
C LEU A 2 -19.63 -11.39 -5.16
N ARG A 3 -19.18 -12.56 -5.64
CA ARG A 3 -19.78 -13.25 -6.80
C ARG A 3 -21.25 -13.61 -6.57
N GLU A 4 -21.57 -14.19 -5.41
CA GLU A 4 -22.94 -14.58 -5.04
C GLU A 4 -23.88 -13.37 -4.96
N LYS A 5 -23.35 -12.20 -4.60
CA LYS A 5 -24.08 -10.93 -4.59
C LYS A 5 -24.14 -10.25 -5.97
N GLY A 6 -23.62 -10.88 -7.02
CA GLY A 6 -23.71 -10.39 -8.40
C GLY A 6 -22.86 -9.14 -8.68
N TYR A 7 -21.70 -9.01 -8.05
CA TYR A 7 -20.76 -7.90 -8.29
C TYR A 7 -19.72 -8.18 -9.38
N GLU A 8 -19.75 -9.37 -10.00
CA GLU A 8 -18.82 -9.70 -11.07
C GLU A 8 -18.97 -8.75 -12.26
N GLY A 9 -17.84 -8.21 -12.75
CA GLY A 9 -17.79 -7.24 -13.83
C GLY A 9 -18.28 -5.82 -13.47
N LYS A 10 -18.64 -5.55 -12.22
CA LYS A 10 -19.05 -4.21 -11.76
C LYS A 10 -17.86 -3.44 -11.20
N GLU A 11 -17.89 -2.13 -11.38
CA GLU A 11 -16.98 -1.21 -10.70
C GLU A 11 -17.33 -1.17 -9.21
N LEU A 12 -16.30 -1.29 -8.36
CA LEU A 12 -16.42 -1.30 -6.91
C LEU A 12 -15.42 -0.31 -6.32
N ILE A 13 -15.73 0.16 -5.11
CA ILE A 13 -14.80 0.94 -4.30
C ILE A 13 -14.08 -0.05 -3.38
N PHE A 14 -12.76 -0.13 -3.52
CA PHE A 14 -11.88 -0.77 -2.55
C PHE A 14 -11.37 0.29 -1.57
N GLY A 15 -11.47 0.00 -0.27
CA GLY A 15 -11.00 0.89 0.78
C GLY A 15 -10.22 0.09 1.81
N ILE A 16 -9.03 0.58 2.11
CA ILE A 16 -8.11 0.06 3.13
C ILE A 16 -7.57 1.25 3.92
N ARG A 17 -7.22 1.05 5.19
CA ARG A 17 -6.61 2.12 5.97
C ARG A 17 -5.10 2.13 5.74
N PRO A 18 -4.43 3.30 5.84
CA PRO A 18 -2.99 3.40 5.64
C PRO A 18 -2.17 2.48 6.56
N GLU A 19 -2.62 2.25 7.80
CA GLU A 19 -1.97 1.37 8.76
C GLU A 19 -2.10 -0.13 8.43
N ASP A 20 -3.02 -0.50 7.54
CA ASP A 20 -3.22 -1.90 7.11
C ASP A 20 -2.40 -2.23 5.84
N VAL A 21 -1.66 -1.26 5.29
CA VAL A 21 -0.75 -1.47 4.15
C VAL A 21 0.64 -1.84 4.68
N ASN A 22 1.12 -3.04 4.34
CA ASN A 22 2.30 -3.63 4.97
C ASN A 22 3.54 -3.52 4.07
N ALA A 23 4.65 -3.01 4.62
CA ALA A 23 5.96 -2.99 3.96
C ALA A 23 6.93 -4.05 4.51
N GLU A 24 6.53 -4.80 5.55
CA GLU A 24 7.40 -5.75 6.22
C GLU A 24 7.73 -6.97 5.33
N PRO A 25 9.01 -7.34 5.16
CA PRO A 25 9.39 -8.46 4.30
C PRO A 25 8.69 -9.78 4.65
N ALA A 26 8.50 -10.07 5.95
CA ALA A 26 7.82 -11.28 6.40
C ALA A 26 6.37 -11.36 5.91
N PHE A 27 5.67 -10.22 5.84
CA PHE A 27 4.32 -10.15 5.29
C PHE A 27 4.34 -10.41 3.78
N LEU A 28 5.25 -9.75 3.06
CA LEU A 28 5.37 -9.87 1.60
C LEU A 28 5.72 -11.30 1.16
N GLU A 29 6.60 -11.97 1.89
CA GLU A 29 6.96 -13.38 1.66
C GLU A 29 5.80 -14.34 1.95
N THR A 30 4.97 -14.02 2.95
CA THR A 30 3.82 -14.85 3.33
C THR A 30 2.66 -14.70 2.34
N PHE A 31 2.45 -13.49 1.81
CA PHE A 31 1.34 -13.15 0.92
C PHE A 31 1.81 -12.56 -0.42
N PRO A 32 2.59 -13.31 -1.22
CA PRO A 32 3.19 -12.79 -2.45
C PRO A 32 2.14 -12.41 -3.52
N GLU A 33 0.93 -12.98 -3.47
CA GLU A 33 -0.16 -12.65 -4.39
C GLU A 33 -0.89 -11.34 -4.03
N SER A 34 -0.63 -10.79 -2.84
CA SER A 34 -1.23 -9.54 -2.35
C SER A 34 -0.26 -8.34 -2.42
N VAL A 35 0.84 -8.47 -3.16
CA VAL A 35 1.89 -7.44 -3.25
C VAL A 35 1.72 -6.57 -4.48
N VAL A 36 1.84 -5.25 -4.28
CA VAL A 36 1.85 -4.24 -5.35
C VAL A 36 3.15 -3.45 -5.30
N LYS A 37 3.70 -3.15 -6.47
CA LYS A 37 4.84 -2.23 -6.62
C LYS A 37 4.35 -0.81 -6.83
N ALA A 38 4.74 0.09 -5.93
CA ALA A 38 4.38 1.50 -5.99
C ALA A 38 5.62 2.40 -6.05
N THR A 39 5.45 3.58 -6.65
CA THR A 39 6.46 4.64 -6.61
C THR A 39 6.11 5.62 -5.50
N ILE A 40 7.10 6.07 -4.74
CA ILE A 40 6.89 7.04 -3.66
C ILE A 40 6.92 8.45 -4.25
N SER A 41 5.79 9.14 -4.17
CA SER A 41 5.65 10.54 -4.57
C SER A 41 6.17 11.48 -3.49
N VAL A 42 5.81 11.22 -2.23
CA VAL A 42 6.23 12.01 -1.07
C VAL A 42 6.42 11.07 0.13
N SER A 43 7.40 11.40 0.97
CA SER A 43 7.65 10.69 2.22
C SER A 43 7.69 11.70 3.37
N GLU A 44 6.79 11.54 4.34
CA GLU A 44 6.63 12.44 5.48
C GLU A 44 7.01 11.73 6.77
N LEU A 45 8.13 12.14 7.40
CA LEU A 45 8.55 11.64 8.70
C LEU A 45 7.80 12.41 9.80
N LEU A 46 6.99 11.71 10.59
CA LEU A 46 6.13 12.28 11.63
C LEU A 46 6.55 11.87 13.05
N GLY A 47 7.85 11.62 13.24
CA GLY A 47 8.44 11.21 14.52
C GLY A 47 8.65 9.71 14.58
N SER A 48 7.73 8.97 15.20
CA SER A 48 7.82 7.51 15.33
C SER A 48 7.30 6.73 14.12
N GLU A 49 6.65 7.42 13.18
CA GLU A 49 6.10 6.84 11.96
C GLU A 49 6.43 7.70 10.75
N SER A 50 6.38 7.09 9.57
CA SER A 50 6.46 7.77 8.28
C SER A 50 5.19 7.49 7.48
N HIS A 51 4.69 8.52 6.79
CA HIS A 51 3.61 8.38 5.82
C HIS A 51 4.22 8.40 4.42
N LEU A 52 4.06 7.28 3.71
CA LEU A 52 4.51 7.13 2.34
C LEU A 52 3.31 7.39 1.42
N TYR A 53 3.39 8.46 0.62
CA TYR A 53 2.43 8.73 -0.44
C TYR A 53 2.88 7.96 -1.67
N CYS A 54 2.08 6.97 -2.03
CA CYS A 54 2.41 5.96 -3.02
C CYS A 54 1.53 6.10 -4.25
N GLN A 55 2.12 5.85 -5.43
CA GLN A 55 1.44 5.90 -6.70
C GLN A 55 1.59 4.57 -7.46
N VAL A 56 0.47 4.05 -7.95
CA VAL A 56 0.40 2.85 -8.80
C VAL A 56 -0.43 3.21 -10.03
N GLY A 57 0.23 3.33 -11.18
CA GLY A 57 -0.43 3.80 -12.39
C GLY A 57 -1.01 5.21 -12.19
N LYS A 58 -2.33 5.33 -12.18
CA LYS A 58 -3.06 6.60 -11.98
C LYS A 58 -3.59 6.78 -10.55
N ASP A 59 -3.55 5.73 -9.74
CA ASP A 59 -4.17 5.70 -8.42
C ASP A 59 -3.12 6.02 -7.34
N GLU A 60 -3.52 6.80 -6.36
CA GLU A 60 -2.68 7.23 -5.24
C GLU A 60 -3.28 6.73 -3.91
N PHE A 61 -2.41 6.36 -2.99
CA PHE A 61 -2.79 5.96 -1.65
C PHE A 61 -1.66 6.27 -0.66
N VAL A 62 -1.95 6.14 0.63
CA VAL A 62 -0.98 6.36 1.71
C VAL A 62 -0.74 5.05 2.43
N ALA A 63 0.53 4.74 2.70
CA ALA A 63 0.93 3.69 3.62
C ALA A 63 1.57 4.32 4.86
N LYS A 64 1.17 3.86 6.04
CA LYS A 64 1.77 4.27 7.31
C LYS A 64 2.73 3.19 7.77
N VAL A 65 4.00 3.55 7.94
CA VAL A 65 5.08 2.63 8.30
C VAL A 65 5.88 3.14 9.50
N ASP A 66 6.71 2.28 10.09
CA ASP A 66 7.66 2.68 11.12
C ASP A 66 8.65 3.74 10.58
N ALA A 67 9.11 4.66 11.43
CA ALA A 67 10.08 5.67 11.04
C ALA A 67 11.36 5.11 10.40
N ARG A 68 11.76 3.87 10.75
CA ARG A 68 12.92 3.18 10.19
C ARG A 68 12.74 2.76 8.74
N ASP A 69 11.51 2.55 8.31
CA ASP A 69 11.15 2.16 6.94
C ASP A 69 10.88 3.39 6.06
N TYR A 70 11.41 4.54 6.45
CA TYR A 70 11.42 5.74 5.64
C TYR A 70 12.15 5.48 4.31
N LEU A 71 11.47 5.77 3.22
CA LEU A 71 12.00 5.68 1.87
C LEU A 71 11.97 7.05 1.20
N GLN A 72 12.93 7.31 0.32
CA GLN A 72 13.04 8.59 -0.38
C GLN A 72 12.02 8.70 -1.52
N THR A 73 11.57 9.92 -1.81
CA THR A 73 10.79 10.22 -3.02
C THR A 73 11.50 9.68 -4.27
N GLY A 74 10.71 9.10 -5.18
CA GLY A 74 11.17 8.47 -6.41
C GLY A 74 11.59 7.00 -6.26
N ALA A 75 11.72 6.49 -5.03
CA ALA A 75 11.97 5.07 -4.80
C ALA A 75 10.76 4.20 -5.18
N THR A 76 11.03 2.97 -5.59
CA THR A 76 10.02 1.93 -5.76
C THR A 76 9.98 1.06 -4.50
N VAL A 77 8.77 0.77 -4.02
CA VAL A 77 8.51 -0.04 -2.82
C VAL A 77 7.51 -1.15 -3.14
N GLU A 78 7.67 -2.31 -2.51
CA GLU A 78 6.69 -3.40 -2.51
C GLU A 78 5.82 -3.29 -1.26
N LEU A 79 4.50 -3.29 -1.45
CA LEU A 79 3.51 -3.11 -0.40
C LEU A 79 2.45 -4.21 -0.48
N GLY A 80 2.15 -4.83 0.66
CA GLY A 80 1.13 -5.86 0.83
C GLY A 80 -0.19 -5.29 1.33
N PHE A 81 -1.30 -5.86 0.83
CA PHE A 81 -2.69 -5.48 1.15
C PHE A 81 -3.50 -6.65 1.74
#